data_AF-A0A229UVW0-F1
#
_entry.id   AF-A0A229UVW0-F1
#
_cell.length_a   1.000
_cell.length_b   1.000
_cell.length_c   1.000
_cell.angle_alpha   90.00
_cell.angle_beta   90.00
_cell.angle_gamma   90.00
#
_symmetry.space_group_name_H-M   'P 1'
#
loop_
_entity.id
_entity.type
_entity.pdbx_description
1 polymer ?
#
loop_
_entity_poly.entity_id
_entity_poly.type
_entity_poly.pdbx_seq_one_letter_code
_entity_poly.pdbx_strand_id
1 'polypeptide(L)' 'MKRNMTLNIAAWCCCGLGILTVIIGFGIGPILPYQDPTPELVQIFNKQSYRSSIVMKIGITMIAGSLLLLLVRKIFRRKS' A
#
# COMPACT_ATOMS: atom_id res chain seq x y z
N MET A 1 -24.37 -0.38 18.81
CA MET A 1 -23.89 -1.58 18.06
C MET A 1 -23.58 -1.32 16.58
N LYS A 2 -24.45 -0.66 15.78
CA LYS A 2 -24.28 -0.47 14.31
C LYS A 2 -23.01 0.28 13.87
N ARG A 3 -22.55 1.31 14.60
CA ARG A 3 -21.31 2.07 14.30
C ARG A 3 -20.01 1.24 14.34
N ASN A 4 -20.01 0.12 15.06
CA ASN A 4 -18.83 -0.73 15.13
C ASN A 4 -18.69 -1.62 13.89
N MET A 5 -19.81 -2.05 13.32
CA MET A 5 -19.86 -2.93 12.15
C MET A 5 -19.48 -2.17 10.88
N THR A 6 -19.99 -0.94 10.69
CA THR A 6 -19.64 -0.10 9.53
C THR A 6 -18.16 0.27 9.48
N LEU A 7 -17.55 0.60 10.63
CA LEU A 7 -16.13 0.95 10.68
C LEU A 7 -15.21 -0.26 10.42
N ASN A 8 -15.65 -1.47 10.84
CA ASN A 8 -14.90 -2.69 10.51
C ASN A 8 -14.96 -2.98 9.02
N ILE A 9 -16.13 -2.86 8.39
CA ILE A 9 -16.28 -3.03 6.94
C ILE A 9 -15.40 -2.01 6.19
N ALA A 10 -15.41 -0.74 6.62
CA ALA A 10 -14.56 0.29 6.03
C ALA A 10 -13.06 -0.02 6.16
N ALA A 11 -12.60 -0.48 7.34
CA ALA A 11 -11.21 -0.86 7.54
C ALA A 11 -10.78 -2.05 6.67
N TRP A 12 -11.66 -3.04 6.50
CA TRP A 12 -11.40 -4.19 5.62
C TRP A 12 -11.37 -3.77 4.14
N CYS A 13 -12.26 -2.88 3.70
CA CYS A 13 -12.20 -2.28 2.36
C CYS A 13 -10.90 -1.50 2.13
N CYS A 14 -10.47 -0.67 3.09
CA CYS A 14 -9.21 0.08 2.98
C CYS A 14 -7.99 -0.84 2.95
N CYS A 15 -7.98 -1.92 3.74
CA CYS A 15 -6.95 -2.96 3.65
C CYS A 15 -6.94 -3.63 2.27
N GLY A 16 -8.11 -4.03 1.75
CA GLY A 16 -8.21 -4.66 0.43
C GLY A 16 -7.72 -3.75 -0.70
N LEU A 17 -8.10 -2.47 -0.67
CA LEU A 17 -7.63 -1.46 -1.62
C LEU A 17 -6.12 -1.21 -1.50
N GLY A 18 -5.58 -1.21 -0.28
CA GLY A 18 -4.14 -1.12 0.00
C GLY A 18 -3.36 -2.30 -0.58
N ILE A 19 -3.87 -3.52 -0.42
CA ILE A 19 -3.26 -4.73 -0.99
C ILE A 19 -3.27 -4.66 -2.52
N LEU A 20 -4.39 -4.26 -3.12
CA LEU A 20 -4.52 -4.10 -4.57
C LEU A 20 -3.51 -3.07 -5.11
N THR A 21 -3.32 -1.94 -4.42
CA THR A 21 -2.33 -0.92 -4.81
C THR A 21 -0.90 -1.43 -4.70
N VAL A 22 -0.56 -2.24 -3.68
CA VAL A 22 0.76 -2.88 -3.59
C VAL A 22 0.99 -3.86 -4.74
N ILE A 23 0.00 -4.68 -5.07
CA ILE A 23 0.08 -5.63 -6.21
C ILE A 23 0.30 -4.87 -7.52
N ILE A 24 -0.44 -3.79 -7.75
CA ILE A 24 -0.26 -2.93 -8.93
C ILE A 24 1.13 -2.30 -8.94
N GLY A 25 1.62 -1.81 -7.79
CA GLY A 25 2.97 -1.26 -7.66
C GLY A 25 4.07 -2.27 -8.02
N PHE A 26 3.87 -3.54 -7.65
CA PHE A 26 4.79 -4.64 -7.97
C PHE A 26 4.71 -5.03 -9.46
N GLY A 27 3.51 -5.06 -10.04
CA GLY A 27 3.30 -5.37 -11.47
C GLY A 27 3.78 -4.28 -12.43
N ILE A 28 3.83 -3.02 -11.98
CA ILE A 28 4.42 -1.88 -12.73
C ILE A 28 5.93 -1.75 -12.43
N GLY A 29 6.48 -2.61 -11.56
CA GLY A 29 7.91 -2.68 -11.30
C GLY A 29 8.69 -2.97 -12.59
N PRO A 30 9.92 -2.46 -12.72
CA PRO A 30 10.69 -2.62 -13.95
C PRO A 30 10.99 -4.11 -14.20
N ILE A 31 10.35 -4.70 -15.21
CA ILE A 31 10.54 -6.08 -15.66
C ILE A 31 11.79 -6.26 -16.53
N LEU A 32 12.36 -5.17 -17.05
CA LEU A 32 13.45 -5.23 -18.01
C LEU A 32 14.80 -5.50 -17.31
N PRO A 33 15.47 -6.65 -17.60
CA PRO A 33 16.87 -6.81 -17.24
C PRO A 33 17.66 -5.73 -17.99
N TYR A 34 18.17 -4.79 -17.22
CA TYR A 34 18.86 -3.60 -17.70
C TYR A 34 20.23 -4.00 -18.27
N GLN A 35 20.31 -4.22 -19.58
CA GLN A 35 21.50 -4.80 -20.22
C GLN A 35 22.35 -3.81 -21.02
N ASP A 36 21.89 -2.57 -21.27
CA ASP A 36 22.72 -1.53 -21.91
C ASP A 36 22.36 -0.10 -21.40
N PRO A 37 23.23 0.55 -20.61
CA PRO A 37 22.92 1.85 -20.00
C PRO A 37 23.19 3.02 -20.94
N THR A 38 22.19 3.42 -21.74
CA THR A 38 22.18 4.80 -22.27
C THR A 38 21.68 5.76 -21.16
N PRO A 39 22.23 6.98 -21.06
CA PRO A 39 21.87 7.93 -20.01
C PRO A 39 20.37 8.30 -20.03
N GLU A 40 19.71 8.21 -21.19
CA GLU A 40 18.27 8.43 -21.34
C GLU A 40 17.44 7.29 -20.71
N LEU A 41 17.85 6.03 -20.91
CA LEU A 41 17.18 4.87 -20.31
C LEU A 41 17.35 4.82 -18.79
N VAL A 42 18.49 5.28 -18.25
CA VAL A 42 18.68 5.45 -16.80
C VAL A 42 17.61 6.36 -16.20
N GLN A 43 17.34 7.49 -16.86
CA GLN A 43 16.36 8.46 -16.36
C GLN A 43 14.93 7.91 -16.40
N ILE A 44 14.58 7.17 -17.45
CA ILE A 44 13.27 6.53 -17.57
C ILE A 44 13.09 5.46 -16.49
N PHE A 45 14.12 4.64 -16.25
CA PHE A 45 14.11 3.61 -15.21
C PHE A 45 14.00 4.22 -13.81
N ASN A 46 14.79 5.26 -13.51
CA ASN A 46 14.72 5.96 -12.22
C ASN A 46 13.35 6.61 -12.02
N LYS A 47 12.77 7.19 -13.07
CA LYS A 47 11.43 7.80 -13.02
C LYS A 47 10.33 6.76 -12.80
N GLN A 48 10.42 5.59 -13.43
CA GLN A 48 9.49 4.47 -13.21
C GLN A 48 9.65 3.85 -11.82
N SER A 49 10.88 3.59 -11.39
CA SER A 49 11.19 3.06 -10.06
C SER A 49 10.71 4.00 -8.95
N TYR A 50 10.88 5.32 -9.11
CA TYR A 50 10.36 6.32 -8.18
C TYR A 50 8.82 6.29 -8.11
N ARG A 51 8.14 6.19 -9.25
CA ARG A 51 6.66 6.08 -9.30
C ARG A 51 6.16 4.80 -8.63
N SER A 52 6.79 3.66 -8.93
CA SER A 52 6.45 2.38 -8.29
C SER A 52 6.68 2.44 -6.78
N SER A 53 7.79 3.04 -6.33
CA SER A 53 8.11 3.21 -4.91
C SER A 53 7.08 4.06 -4.15
N ILE A 54 6.59 5.15 -4.76
CA ILE A 54 5.53 5.97 -4.15
C ILE A 54 4.24 5.17 -4.00
N VAL A 55 3.79 4.51 -5.06
CA VAL A 55 2.55 3.71 -5.05
C VAL A 55 2.64 2.60 -4.00
N MET A 56 3.80 1.93 -3.92
CA MET A 56 4.05 0.91 -2.92
C MET A 56 4.03 1.46 -1.49
N LYS A 57 4.66 2.62 -1.24
CA LYS A 57 4.62 3.28 0.07
C LYS A 57 3.19 3.67 0.48
N ILE A 58 2.39 4.20 -0.44
CA ILE A 58 0.98 4.55 -0.17
C ILE A 58 0.16 3.30 0.15
N GLY A 59 0.32 2.22 -0.63
CA GLY A 59 -0.38 0.97 -0.36
C GLY A 59 -0.03 0.40 1.03
N ILE A 60 1.26 0.42 1.40
CA ILE A 60 1.73 -0.04 2.72
C ILE A 60 1.16 0.83 3.85
N THR A 61 1.14 2.16 3.71
CA THR A 61 0.62 3.05 4.77
C THR A 61 -0.89 2.89 4.95
N MET A 62 -1.65 2.63 3.88
CA MET A 62 -3.08 2.31 3.97
C MET A 62 -3.35 1.01 4.73
N ILE A 63 -2.56 -0.04 4.48
CA ILE A 63 -2.66 -1.32 5.20
C ILE A 63 -2.27 -1.12 6.67
N ALA A 64 -1.12 -0.49 6.92
CA ALA A 64 -0.61 -0.25 8.27
C ALA A 64 -1.59 0.59 9.11
N GLY A 65 -2.14 1.66 8.55
CA GLY A 65 -3.12 2.51 9.23
C GLY A 65 -4.42 1.77 9.55
N SER A 66 -4.90 0.92 8.64
CA SER A 66 -6.10 0.10 8.85
C SER A 66 -5.89 -0.94 9.96
N LEU A 67 -4.72 -1.59 10.01
CA LEU A 67 -4.34 -2.51 11.07
C LEU A 67 -4.19 -1.80 12.42
N LEU A 68 -3.56 -0.63 12.45
CA LEU A 68 -3.40 0.20 13.64
C LEU A 68 -4.75 0.57 14.25
N LEU A 69 -5.70 1.02 13.42
CA LEU A 69 -7.05 1.34 13.87
C LEU A 69 -7.75 0.13 14.50
N LEU A 70 -7.61 -1.07 13.92
CA LEU A 70 -8.18 -2.29 14.46
C LEU A 70 -7.51 -2.70 15.80
N LEU A 71 -6.19 -2.56 15.89
CA LEU A 71 -5.42 -2.85 17.11
C LEU A 71 -5.76 -1.90 18.26
N VAL A 72 -5.76 -0.59 18.01
CA VAL A 72 -6.15 0.43 19.00
C VAL A 72 -7.55 0.12 19.53
N ARG A 73 -8.49 -0.22 18.65
CA ARG A 73 -9.85 -0.59 19.06
C ARG A 73 -9.91 -1.85 19.90
N LYS A 74 -9.10 -2.87 19.57
CA LYS A 74 -9.00 -4.12 20.35
C LYS A 74 -8.42 -3.85 21.74
N ILE A 75 -7.45 -2.96 21.86
CA ILE A 75 -6.86 -2.56 23.15
C ILE A 75 -7.86 -1.77 23.99
N PHE A 76 -8.54 -0.78 23.41
CA PHE A 76 -9.56 0.00 24.13
C PHE A 76 -10.75 -0.85 24.57
N ARG A 77 -11.18 -1.84 23.77
CA ARG A 77 -12.22 -2.80 24.18
C ARG A 77 -11.80 -3.75 25.28
N ARG A 78 -10.49 -3.99 25.48
CA ARG A 78 -10.00 -4.82 26.60
C ARG A 78 -9.86 -4.06 27.91
N LYS A 79 -9.83 -2.72 27.86
CA LYS A 79 -9.69 -1.85 29.04
C LYS A 79 -11.04 -1.34 29.59
N SER A 80 -12.14 -1.54 28.87
CA SER A 80 -13.50 -1.19 29.30
C SER A 80 -14.29 -2.45 29.63
#